data_AF-A0A357V1E9-F1
#
_entry.id   AF-A0A357V1E9-F1
#
_cell.length_a   1.000
_cell.length_b   1.000
_cell.length_c   1.000
_cell.angle_alpha   90.00
_cell.angle_beta   90.00
_cell.angle_gamma   90.00
#
_symmetry.space_group_name_H-M   'P 1'
#
loop_
_entity.id
_entity.type
_entity.pdbx_description
1 polymer ?
#
loop_
_entity_poly.entity_id
_entity_poly.type
_entity_poly.pdbx_seq_one_letter_code
_entity_poly.pdbx_strand_id
1 'polypeptide(L)'
;GGPVGRLLQQGKGDAARDLLTRLANAYDGRTYVEILRHGMAVEEQTEGAFLDLAYSLDLPLVATNECFYPTPDMFEAHDALICIAESAYVSETERRRLTPEHWFKGAADMRRVFEDLPEAVDNTLVIAKRCAFMVEKIAPILPPFDCGEGRTEEDELRAQAVAGLEKRLVTHVFSDGMDDAARDAAAAPYRERLDYELGVINEMGFPGYFLIVAD
;
A
#
# COMPACT_ATOMS: atom_id res chain seq x y z
N GLY A 1 17.91 -8.87 -8.10
CA GLY A 1 18.46 -10.21 -7.79
C GLY A 1 18.65 -10.43 -6.30
N GLY A 2 18.12 -11.52 -5.77
CA GLY A 2 18.20 -11.89 -4.33
C GLY A 2 19.59 -12.31 -3.85
N PRO A 3 19.77 -12.64 -2.56
CA PRO A 3 21.07 -12.95 -1.98
C PRO A 3 21.73 -14.21 -2.55
N VAL A 4 20.96 -15.24 -2.94
CA VAL A 4 21.47 -16.43 -3.64
C VAL A 4 22.00 -16.06 -5.03
N GLY A 5 21.23 -15.31 -5.81
CA GLY A 5 21.64 -14.86 -7.15
C GLY A 5 22.93 -14.01 -7.13
N ARG A 6 23.10 -13.15 -6.12
CA ARG A 6 24.36 -12.39 -5.93
C ARG A 6 25.57 -13.29 -5.70
N LEU A 7 25.42 -14.39 -4.97
CA LEU A 7 26.50 -15.36 -4.76
C LEU A 7 26.82 -16.12 -6.05
N LEU A 8 25.80 -16.50 -6.83
CA LEU A 8 25.97 -17.14 -8.13
C LEU A 8 26.72 -16.24 -9.12
N GLN A 9 26.35 -14.95 -9.21
CA GLN A 9 27.06 -13.97 -10.04
C GLN A 9 28.54 -13.79 -9.66
N GLN A 10 28.87 -14.00 -8.39
CA GLN A 10 30.24 -13.94 -7.88
C GLN A 10 31.00 -15.26 -8.03
N GLY A 11 30.40 -16.28 -8.66
CA GLY A 11 30.99 -17.62 -8.79
C GLY A 11 31.07 -18.41 -7.47
N LYS A 12 30.32 -18.02 -6.44
CA LYS A 12 30.34 -18.63 -5.10
C LYS A 12 29.23 -19.68 -4.97
N GLY A 13 29.28 -20.72 -5.80
CA GLY A 13 28.27 -21.78 -5.88
C GLY A 13 27.99 -22.48 -4.55
N ASP A 14 29.04 -22.87 -3.81
CA ASP A 14 28.90 -23.55 -2.51
C ASP A 14 28.17 -22.66 -1.49
N ALA A 15 28.56 -21.38 -1.39
CA ALA A 15 27.89 -20.45 -0.50
C ALA A 15 26.42 -20.19 -0.90
N ALA A 16 26.13 -20.19 -2.21
CA ALA A 16 24.77 -20.08 -2.72
C ALA A 16 23.92 -21.30 -2.31
N ARG A 17 24.48 -22.51 -2.44
CA ARG A 17 23.86 -23.77 -2.00
C ARG A 17 23.60 -23.78 -0.51
N ASP A 18 24.58 -23.39 0.30
CA ASP A 18 24.45 -23.35 1.77
C ASP A 18 23.35 -22.37 2.20
N LEU A 19 23.32 -21.19 1.58
CA LEU A 19 22.27 -20.20 1.86
C LEU A 19 20.89 -20.71 1.46
N LEU A 20 20.75 -21.28 0.27
CA LEU A 20 19.47 -21.80 -0.20
C LEU A 20 18.99 -22.98 0.66
N THR A 21 19.90 -23.88 1.07
CA THR A 21 19.61 -24.99 1.99
C THR A 21 19.10 -24.46 3.33
N ARG A 22 19.74 -23.43 3.89
CA ARG A 22 19.27 -22.79 5.13
C ARG A 22 17.87 -22.19 4.98
N LEU A 23 17.58 -21.55 3.84
CA LEU A 23 16.26 -20.99 3.56
C LEU A 23 15.21 -22.09 3.43
N ALA A 24 15.51 -23.16 2.68
CA ALA A 24 14.66 -24.33 2.54
C ALA A 24 14.30 -24.93 3.91
N ASN A 25 15.28 -25.10 4.80
CA ASN A 25 15.07 -25.61 6.15
C ASN A 25 14.22 -24.66 7.03
N ALA A 26 14.42 -23.35 6.91
CA ALA A 26 13.67 -22.37 7.69
C ALA A 26 12.21 -22.23 7.21
N TYR A 27 11.98 -22.39 5.91
CA TYR A 27 10.69 -22.24 5.26
C TYR A 27 10.29 -23.55 4.54
N ASP A 28 10.24 -24.63 5.31
CA ASP A 28 9.89 -25.96 4.80
C ASP A 28 8.54 -25.93 4.06
N GLY A 29 8.53 -26.59 2.89
CA GLY A 29 7.42 -26.59 1.93
C GLY A 29 7.00 -25.21 1.40
N ARG A 30 7.77 -24.15 1.66
CA ARG A 30 7.44 -22.74 1.34
C ARG A 30 8.57 -21.99 0.64
N THR A 31 9.65 -22.68 0.28
CA THR A 31 10.76 -22.11 -0.48
C THR A 31 10.61 -22.49 -1.95
N TYR A 32 10.65 -21.49 -2.82
CA TYR A 32 10.65 -21.65 -4.28
C TYR A 32 11.89 -20.95 -4.85
N VAL A 33 12.43 -21.48 -5.94
CA VAL A 33 13.50 -20.82 -6.70
C VAL A 33 12.86 -20.03 -7.83
N GLU A 34 13.00 -18.71 -7.77
CA GLU A 34 12.45 -17.79 -8.75
C GLU A 34 13.33 -17.72 -10.01
N ILE A 35 12.69 -17.82 -11.18
CA ILE A 35 13.31 -17.62 -12.49
C ILE A 35 12.66 -16.41 -13.17
N LEU A 36 13.50 -15.52 -13.69
CA LEU A 36 13.16 -14.30 -14.42
C LEU A 36 13.78 -14.34 -15.81
N ARG A 37 13.06 -13.87 -16.83
CA ARG A 37 13.51 -13.86 -18.22
C ARG A 37 13.15 -12.54 -18.90
N HIS A 38 14.00 -11.55 -18.72
CA HIS A 38 13.90 -10.22 -19.33
C HIS A 38 14.97 -9.97 -20.40
N GLY A 39 15.75 -11.00 -20.74
CA GLY A 39 16.83 -10.94 -21.73
C GLY A 39 18.09 -10.26 -21.19
N MET A 40 18.30 -10.28 -19.86
CA MET A 40 19.51 -9.70 -19.26
C MET A 40 20.63 -10.74 -19.20
N ALA A 41 21.86 -10.32 -19.52
CA ALA A 41 23.04 -11.20 -19.45
C ALA A 41 23.24 -11.85 -18.06
N VAL A 42 22.83 -11.15 -17.00
CA VAL A 42 22.91 -11.67 -15.63
C VAL A 42 21.91 -12.80 -15.36
N GLU A 43 20.74 -12.77 -16.01
CA GLU A 43 19.73 -13.83 -15.92
C GLU A 43 20.25 -15.07 -16.66
N GLU A 44 20.70 -14.91 -17.90
CA GLU A 44 21.30 -15.97 -18.70
C GLU A 44 22.49 -16.64 -17.98
N GLN A 45 23.33 -15.85 -17.31
CA GLN A 45 24.47 -16.35 -16.56
C GLN A 45 24.08 -17.17 -15.32
N THR A 46 22.93 -16.87 -14.69
CA THR A 46 22.57 -17.45 -13.39
C THR A 46 21.47 -18.49 -13.45
N GLU A 47 20.64 -18.51 -14.50
CA GLU A 47 19.48 -19.40 -14.63
C GLU A 47 19.87 -20.88 -14.47
N GLY A 48 20.87 -21.35 -15.22
CA GLY A 48 21.31 -22.76 -15.15
C GLY A 48 21.70 -23.19 -13.72
N ALA A 49 22.44 -22.34 -13.00
CA ALA A 49 22.83 -22.62 -11.63
C ALA A 49 21.63 -22.60 -10.65
N PHE A 50 20.62 -21.75 -10.90
CA PHE A 50 19.37 -21.78 -10.14
C PHE A 50 18.60 -23.08 -10.38
N LEU A 51 18.50 -23.55 -11.62
CA LEU A 51 17.84 -24.81 -11.96
C LEU A 51 18.55 -26.00 -11.31
N ASP A 52 19.88 -26.07 -11.41
CA ASP A 52 20.68 -27.12 -10.78
C ASP A 52 20.51 -27.15 -9.26
N LEU A 53 20.51 -25.97 -8.62
CA LEU A 53 20.28 -25.85 -7.19
C LEU A 53 18.86 -26.29 -6.81
N ALA A 54 17.84 -25.85 -7.57
CA ALA A 54 16.46 -26.23 -7.32
C ALA A 54 16.28 -27.74 -7.38
N TYR A 55 16.72 -28.39 -8.47
CA TYR A 55 16.60 -29.84 -8.63
C TYR A 55 17.44 -30.63 -7.62
N SER A 56 18.65 -30.19 -7.30
CA SER A 56 19.50 -30.91 -6.34
C SER A 56 19.05 -30.80 -4.89
N LEU A 57 18.20 -29.82 -4.57
CA LEU A 57 17.62 -29.61 -3.25
C LEU A 57 16.13 -29.96 -3.20
N ASP A 58 15.57 -30.52 -4.28
CA ASP A 58 14.15 -30.85 -4.43
C ASP A 58 13.23 -29.65 -4.14
N LEU A 59 13.61 -28.47 -4.64
CA LEU A 59 12.85 -27.22 -4.48
C LEU A 59 12.05 -26.91 -5.74
N PRO A 60 10.79 -26.47 -5.59
CA PRO A 60 9.96 -26.06 -6.74
C PRO A 60 10.46 -24.75 -7.36
N LEU A 61 10.36 -24.67 -8.68
CA LEU A 61 10.60 -23.44 -9.45
C LEU A 61 9.35 -22.54 -9.43
N VAL A 62 9.53 -21.23 -9.59
CA VAL A 62 8.44 -20.29 -9.87
C VAL A 62 8.88 -19.24 -10.89
N ALA A 63 8.07 -19.04 -11.92
CA ALA A 63 8.27 -17.99 -12.90
C ALA A 63 7.57 -16.70 -12.44
N THR A 64 8.29 -15.59 -12.43
CA THR A 64 7.71 -14.25 -12.25
C THR A 64 8.28 -13.31 -13.32
N ASN A 65 7.83 -12.05 -13.35
CA ASN A 65 8.24 -11.07 -14.37
C ASN A 65 8.59 -9.70 -13.78
N GLU A 66 8.78 -9.62 -12.45
CA GLU A 66 9.15 -8.39 -11.72
C GLU A 66 8.52 -7.12 -12.33
N CYS A 67 7.18 -7.09 -12.40
CA CYS A 67 6.47 -6.11 -13.22
C CYS A 67 6.54 -4.71 -12.60
N PHE A 68 6.93 -3.72 -13.39
CA PHE A 68 6.98 -2.31 -12.99
C PHE A 68 5.88 -1.45 -13.62
N TYR A 69 5.30 -1.91 -14.73
CA TYR A 69 4.31 -1.15 -15.49
C TYR A 69 3.28 -2.08 -16.16
N PRO A 70 2.07 -1.58 -16.49
CA PRO A 70 0.98 -2.45 -16.92
C PRO A 70 1.14 -2.96 -18.36
N THR A 71 1.68 -2.14 -19.26
CA THR A 71 1.72 -2.43 -20.70
C THR A 71 3.09 -2.11 -21.31
N PRO A 72 3.49 -2.75 -22.41
CA PRO A 72 4.81 -2.54 -23.02
C PRO A 72 5.13 -1.08 -23.38
N ASP A 73 4.12 -0.31 -23.81
CA ASP A 73 4.25 1.09 -24.21
C ASP A 73 4.55 2.06 -23.04
N MET A 74 4.38 1.60 -21.79
CA MET A 74 4.72 2.38 -20.60
C MET A 74 6.22 2.35 -20.25
N PHE A 75 7.04 1.62 -21.01
CA PHE A 75 8.48 1.50 -20.77
C PHE A 75 9.19 2.86 -20.71
N GLU A 76 9.00 3.72 -21.72
CA GLU A 76 9.67 5.04 -21.77
C GLU A 76 9.22 5.96 -20.62
N ALA A 77 7.95 5.89 -20.23
CA ALA A 77 7.44 6.65 -19.08
C ALA A 77 8.06 6.16 -17.77
N HIS A 78 8.21 4.85 -17.59
CA HIS A 78 8.88 4.28 -16.44
C HIS A 78 10.39 4.57 -16.42
N ASP A 79 11.04 4.57 -17.58
CA ASP A 79 12.46 4.91 -17.71
C ASP A 79 12.73 6.37 -17.28
N ALA A 80 11.85 7.29 -17.69
CA ALA A 80 11.89 8.68 -17.22
C ALA A 80 11.65 8.79 -15.70
N LEU A 81 10.76 7.97 -15.14
CA LEU A 81 10.51 7.94 -13.68
C LEU A 81 11.75 7.51 -12.89
N ILE A 82 12.49 6.49 -13.37
CA ILE A 82 13.78 6.10 -12.76
C ILE A 82 14.76 7.27 -12.79
N CYS A 83 14.88 7.94 -13.94
CA CYS A 83 15.78 9.09 -14.10
C CYS A 83 15.45 10.22 -13.10
N ILE A 84 14.17 10.54 -12.90
CA ILE A 84 13.73 11.52 -11.91
C ILE A 84 14.13 11.08 -10.50
N ALA A 85 13.88 9.82 -10.14
CA ALA A 85 14.20 9.30 -8.81
C ALA A 85 15.71 9.31 -8.51
N GLU A 86 16.53 9.07 -9.52
CA GLU A 86 17.99 8.98 -9.40
C GLU A 86 18.71 10.29 -9.72
N SER A 87 17.97 11.37 -10.02
CA SER A 87 18.53 12.65 -10.46
C SER A 87 19.48 12.52 -11.67
N ALA A 88 19.13 11.62 -12.60
CA ALA A 88 19.86 11.36 -13.84
C ALA A 88 19.05 11.84 -15.06
N TYR A 89 19.70 11.92 -16.23
CA TYR A 89 19.05 12.26 -17.49
C TYR A 89 18.85 11.02 -18.39
N VAL A 90 17.74 10.97 -19.12
CA VAL A 90 17.44 9.88 -20.08
C VAL A 90 18.56 9.70 -21.12
N SER A 91 19.24 10.80 -21.48
CA SER A 91 20.37 10.83 -22.42
C SER A 91 21.68 10.23 -21.89
N GLU A 92 21.80 10.00 -20.57
CA GLU A 92 22.98 9.35 -20.01
C GLU A 92 22.98 7.85 -20.35
N THR A 93 24.15 7.33 -20.72
CA THR A 93 24.33 5.91 -21.07
C THR A 93 24.62 5.03 -19.86
N GLU A 94 25.40 5.54 -18.90
CA GLU A 94 25.82 4.83 -17.68
C GLU A 94 24.86 5.15 -16.53
N ARG A 95 23.60 4.72 -16.68
CA ARG A 95 22.56 4.87 -15.65
C ARG A 95 21.80 3.58 -15.45
N ARG A 96 21.08 3.48 -14.34
CA ARG A 96 20.15 2.37 -14.15
C ARG A 96 19.04 2.46 -15.19
N ARG A 97 18.75 1.32 -15.81
CA ARG A 97 17.67 1.14 -16.79
C ARG A 97 17.16 -0.30 -16.70
N LEU A 98 15.86 -0.47 -16.86
CA LEU A 98 15.24 -1.79 -17.01
C LEU A 98 15.17 -2.19 -18.48
N THR A 99 14.91 -3.46 -18.78
CA THR A 99 14.54 -3.83 -20.15
C THR A 99 13.05 -3.54 -20.39
N PRO A 100 12.58 -3.47 -21.66
CA PRO A 100 11.16 -3.32 -21.96
C PRO A 100 10.27 -4.47 -21.47
N GLU A 101 10.84 -5.59 -21.03
CA GLU A 101 10.12 -6.81 -20.67
C GLU A 101 9.45 -6.79 -19.29
N HIS A 102 9.65 -5.74 -18.48
CA HIS A 102 9.06 -5.61 -17.13
C HIS A 102 7.59 -5.15 -17.10
N TRP A 103 6.83 -5.40 -18.18
CA TRP A 103 5.39 -5.12 -18.21
C TRP A 103 4.56 -6.26 -17.58
N PHE A 104 3.30 -6.00 -17.25
CA PHE A 104 2.39 -7.01 -16.71
C PHE A 104 1.92 -8.00 -17.79
N LYS A 105 2.78 -8.99 -18.09
CA LYS A 105 2.53 -10.04 -19.10
C LYS A 105 1.25 -10.81 -18.82
N GLY A 106 0.46 -11.04 -19.87
CA GLY A 106 -0.67 -11.95 -19.82
C GLY A 106 -0.24 -13.42 -19.67
N ALA A 107 -1.16 -14.29 -19.27
CA ALA A 107 -0.87 -15.70 -19.05
C ALA A 107 -0.30 -16.43 -20.29
N ALA A 108 -0.79 -16.11 -21.48
CA ALA A 108 -0.30 -16.69 -22.73
C ALA A 108 1.15 -16.28 -23.04
N ASP A 109 1.51 -15.01 -22.77
CA ASP A 109 2.87 -14.52 -22.95
C ASP A 109 3.83 -15.15 -21.94
N MET A 110 3.43 -15.25 -20.66
CA MET A 110 4.24 -15.96 -19.65
C MET A 110 4.47 -17.42 -20.03
N ARG A 111 3.43 -18.13 -20.49
CA ARG A 111 3.58 -19.53 -20.95
C ARG A 111 4.51 -19.66 -22.16
N ARG A 112 4.51 -18.68 -23.06
CA ARG A 112 5.40 -18.67 -24.23
C ARG A 112 6.85 -18.41 -23.82
N VAL A 113 7.10 -17.50 -22.87
CA VAL A 113 8.45 -17.20 -22.35
C VAL A 113 9.05 -18.40 -21.60
N PHE A 114 8.22 -19.23 -20.97
CA PHE A 114 8.61 -20.39 -20.18
C PHE A 114 8.11 -21.71 -20.79
N GLU A 115 8.06 -21.82 -22.11
CA GLU A 115 7.53 -23.01 -22.79
C GLU A 115 8.34 -24.29 -22.50
N ASP A 116 9.63 -24.13 -22.19
CA ASP A 116 10.59 -25.16 -21.79
C ASP A 116 10.55 -25.48 -20.28
N LEU A 117 9.93 -24.63 -19.45
CA LEU A 117 9.78 -24.79 -18.00
C LEU A 117 8.33 -24.53 -17.55
N PRO A 118 7.34 -25.32 -18.03
CA PRO A 118 5.93 -25.09 -17.75
C PRO A 118 5.60 -25.14 -16.25
N GLU A 119 6.30 -25.97 -15.47
CA GLU A 119 6.11 -26.10 -14.03
C GLU A 119 6.39 -24.81 -13.26
N ALA A 120 7.31 -23.96 -13.75
CA ALA A 120 7.61 -22.69 -13.12
C ALA A 120 6.38 -21.75 -13.19
N VAL A 121 5.66 -21.76 -14.31
CA VAL A 121 4.41 -20.99 -14.46
C VAL A 121 3.27 -21.64 -13.69
N ASP A 122 3.14 -22.97 -13.72
CA ASP A 122 2.05 -23.67 -13.02
C ASP A 122 2.15 -23.51 -11.49
N ASN A 123 3.37 -23.44 -10.94
CA ASN A 123 3.60 -23.21 -9.51
C ASN A 123 3.12 -21.83 -9.03
N THR A 124 2.97 -20.83 -9.91
CA THR A 124 2.35 -19.55 -9.54
C THR A 124 0.92 -19.74 -9.03
N LEU A 125 0.16 -20.67 -9.64
CA LEU A 125 -1.20 -21.01 -9.23
C LEU A 125 -1.22 -21.80 -7.91
N VAL A 126 -0.21 -22.65 -7.69
CA VAL A 126 -0.05 -23.37 -6.41
C VAL A 126 0.16 -22.37 -5.28
N ILE A 127 1.07 -21.41 -5.46
CA ILE A 127 1.32 -20.34 -4.49
C ILE A 127 0.05 -19.51 -4.27
N ALA A 128 -0.60 -19.05 -5.33
CA ALA A 128 -1.82 -18.23 -5.23
C ALA A 128 -2.93 -18.94 -4.44
N LYS A 129 -3.14 -20.25 -4.64
CA LYS A 129 -4.13 -21.04 -3.90
C LYS A 129 -3.79 -21.22 -2.41
N ARG A 130 -2.51 -21.13 -2.04
CA ARG A 130 -2.04 -21.25 -0.64
C ARG A 130 -2.10 -19.92 0.11
N CYS A 131 -2.18 -18.80 -0.58
CA CYS A 131 -2.28 -17.47 0.01
C CYS A 131 -3.74 -17.14 0.37
N ALA A 132 -4.18 -17.52 1.56
CA ALA A 132 -5.51 -17.25 2.09
C ALA A 132 -5.50 -16.12 3.13
N PHE A 133 -5.05 -14.92 2.73
CA PHE A 133 -5.09 -13.73 3.57
C PHE A 133 -5.62 -12.53 2.79
N MET A 134 -6.50 -11.76 3.43
CA MET A 134 -7.00 -10.49 2.93
C MET A 134 -7.11 -9.53 4.10
N VAL A 135 -6.73 -8.26 3.90
CA VAL A 135 -6.90 -7.24 4.93
C VAL A 135 -8.39 -6.97 5.11
N GLU A 136 -8.88 -7.09 6.35
CA GLU A 136 -10.25 -6.78 6.68
C GLU A 136 -10.47 -5.27 6.76
N LYS A 137 -11.64 -4.82 6.31
CA LYS A 137 -12.07 -3.44 6.52
C LYS A 137 -12.49 -3.29 7.99
N ILE A 138 -11.76 -2.49 8.74
CA ILE A 138 -12.12 -2.14 10.12
C ILE A 138 -12.86 -0.79 10.16
N ALA A 139 -13.75 -0.62 11.13
CA ALA A 139 -14.31 0.69 11.45
C ALA A 139 -13.20 1.62 11.98
N PRO A 140 -13.33 2.95 11.86
CA PRO A 140 -12.39 3.88 12.49
C PRO A 140 -12.30 3.60 13.99
N ILE A 141 -11.08 3.45 14.51
CA ILE A 141 -10.81 3.37 15.94
C ILE A 141 -10.39 4.78 16.36
N LEU A 142 -11.35 5.53 16.91
CA LEU A 142 -11.09 6.86 17.46
C LEU A 142 -10.56 6.71 18.88
N PRO A 143 -9.47 7.41 19.26
CA PRO A 143 -9.08 7.48 20.66
C PRO A 143 -10.17 8.23 21.44
N PRO A 144 -10.45 7.85 22.70
CA PRO A 144 -11.42 8.57 23.52
C PRO A 144 -10.92 9.99 23.80
N PHE A 145 -11.83 10.96 23.78
CA PHE A 145 -11.55 12.33 24.22
C PHE A 145 -11.81 12.47 25.73
N ASP A 146 -10.89 13.07 26.47
CA ASP A 146 -11.08 13.32 27.90
C ASP A 146 -12.05 14.48 28.12
N CYS A 147 -13.29 14.13 28.46
CA CYS A 147 -14.38 15.08 28.70
C CYS A 147 -14.43 15.61 30.15
N GLY A 148 -13.50 15.19 31.02
CA GLY A 148 -13.49 15.55 32.44
C GLY A 148 -14.62 14.88 33.26
N GLU A 149 -15.10 15.56 34.31
CA GLU A 149 -16.03 14.98 35.30
C GLU A 149 -17.37 14.49 34.70
N GLY A 150 -17.45 13.19 34.42
CA GLY A 150 -18.71 12.46 34.20
C GLY A 150 -19.48 12.78 32.92
N ARG A 151 -18.92 13.57 32.00
CA ARG A 151 -19.56 13.91 30.73
C ARG A 151 -19.17 12.93 29.64
N THR A 152 -20.13 12.66 28.75
CA THR A 152 -19.86 11.89 27.51
C THR A 152 -19.27 12.82 26.44
N GLU A 153 -18.65 12.24 25.41
CA GLU A 153 -18.19 13.02 24.25
C GLU A 153 -19.35 13.76 23.55
N GLU A 154 -20.54 13.17 23.56
CA GLU A 154 -21.75 13.80 23.05
C GLU A 154 -22.13 15.06 23.84
N ASP A 155 -22.10 14.98 25.17
CA ASP A 155 -22.41 16.10 26.06
C ASP A 155 -21.37 17.20 25.93
N GLU A 156 -20.09 16.82 25.87
CA GLU A 156 -18.98 17.76 25.75
C GLU A 156 -19.00 18.47 24.40
N LEU A 157 -19.17 17.73 23.31
CA LEU A 157 -19.29 18.31 21.97
C LEU A 157 -20.45 19.30 21.91
N ARG A 158 -21.63 18.91 22.43
CA ARG A 158 -22.80 19.79 22.47
C ARG A 158 -22.51 21.05 23.29
N ALA A 159 -21.89 20.93 24.47
CA ALA A 159 -21.56 22.07 25.31
C ALA A 159 -20.60 23.04 24.62
N GLN A 160 -19.50 22.53 24.04
CA GLN A 160 -18.53 23.36 23.34
C GLN A 160 -19.12 23.99 22.07
N ALA A 161 -19.90 23.24 21.30
CA ALA A 161 -20.48 23.73 20.06
C ALA A 161 -21.56 24.80 20.30
N VAL A 162 -22.42 24.63 21.31
CA VAL A 162 -23.40 25.65 21.72
C VAL A 162 -22.69 26.91 22.21
N ALA A 163 -21.71 26.76 23.10
CA ALA A 163 -20.93 27.91 23.59
C ALA A 163 -20.16 28.62 22.46
N GLY A 164 -19.64 27.85 21.50
CA GLY A 164 -18.99 28.36 20.30
C GLY A 164 -19.96 29.12 19.39
N LEU A 165 -21.16 28.58 19.17
CA LEU A 165 -22.18 29.23 18.36
C LEU A 165 -22.63 30.55 18.97
N GLU A 166 -22.89 30.61 20.28
CA GLU A 166 -23.30 31.87 20.94
C GLU A 166 -22.24 32.97 20.78
N LYS A 167 -20.95 32.63 20.90
CA LYS A 167 -19.86 33.59 20.61
C LYS A 167 -19.88 34.08 19.16
N ARG A 168 -20.14 33.19 18.20
CA ARG A 168 -20.22 33.53 16.78
C ARG A 168 -21.45 34.39 16.46
N LEU A 169 -22.59 34.11 17.05
CA LEU A 169 -23.81 34.91 16.91
C LEU A 169 -23.60 36.34 17.38
N VAL A 170 -23.00 36.52 18.57
CA VAL A 170 -22.66 37.85 19.10
C VAL A 170 -21.69 38.60 18.18
N THR A 171 -20.72 37.89 17.60
CA THR A 171 -19.66 38.53 16.79
C THR A 171 -20.11 38.86 15.36
N HIS A 172 -20.99 38.04 14.77
CA HIS A 172 -21.23 38.08 13.32
C HIS A 172 -22.69 38.25 12.90
N VAL A 173 -23.65 38.05 13.82
CA VAL A 173 -25.08 38.06 13.48
C VAL A 173 -25.81 39.18 14.21
N PHE A 174 -25.55 39.37 15.50
CA PHE A 174 -26.21 40.40 16.29
C PHE A 174 -25.60 41.78 16.00
N SER A 175 -26.46 42.77 15.85
CA SER A 175 -26.09 44.18 15.69
C SER A 175 -26.54 45.02 16.90
N ASP A 176 -25.88 46.16 17.07
CA ASP A 176 -26.24 47.12 18.12
C ASP A 176 -27.67 47.65 17.90
N GLY A 177 -28.49 47.55 18.94
CA GLY A 177 -29.89 48.00 18.92
C GLY A 177 -30.93 46.90 18.63
N MET A 178 -30.52 45.65 18.38
CA MET A 178 -31.46 44.53 18.36
C MET A 178 -32.01 44.26 19.77
N ASP A 179 -33.32 44.13 19.88
CA ASP A 179 -33.98 43.62 21.08
C ASP A 179 -33.87 42.09 21.16
N ASP A 180 -34.28 41.52 22.30
CA ASP A 180 -34.15 40.08 22.55
C ASP A 180 -34.96 39.24 21.55
N ALA A 181 -36.14 39.71 21.15
CA ALA A 181 -36.98 39.00 20.18
C ALA A 181 -36.35 38.97 18.78
N ALA A 182 -35.73 40.07 18.34
CA ALA A 182 -35.02 40.12 17.07
C ALA A 182 -33.76 39.25 17.09
N ARG A 183 -33.03 39.20 18.21
CA ARG A 183 -31.86 38.33 18.39
C ARG A 183 -32.26 36.86 18.34
N ASP A 184 -33.33 36.47 19.03
CA ASP A 184 -33.82 35.10 19.00
C ASP A 184 -34.28 34.66 17.61
N ALA A 185 -35.02 35.54 16.90
CA ALA A 185 -35.43 35.26 15.52
C ALA A 185 -34.24 35.09 14.56
N ALA A 186 -33.20 35.92 14.72
CA ALA A 186 -31.98 35.83 13.91
C ALA A 186 -31.12 34.60 14.25
N ALA A 187 -31.10 34.18 15.52
CA ALA A 187 -30.35 33.01 15.99
C ALA A 187 -31.02 31.67 15.66
N ALA A 188 -32.36 31.65 15.58
CA ALA A 188 -33.17 30.44 15.37
C ALA A 188 -32.66 29.51 14.25
N PRO A 189 -32.41 29.97 13.01
CA PRO A 189 -31.94 29.07 11.95
C PRO A 189 -30.56 28.45 12.24
N TYR A 190 -29.69 29.14 12.97
CA TYR A 190 -28.37 28.61 13.34
C TYR A 190 -28.46 27.59 14.47
N ARG A 191 -29.31 27.83 15.48
CA ARG A 191 -29.54 26.90 16.59
C ARG A 191 -30.19 25.60 16.08
N GLU A 192 -31.21 25.72 15.23
CA GLU A 192 -31.85 24.56 14.58
C GLU A 192 -30.84 23.76 13.75
N ARG A 193 -29.99 24.45 12.98
CA ARG A 193 -28.96 23.80 12.18
C ARG A 193 -27.92 23.08 13.05
N LEU A 194 -27.47 23.72 14.13
CA LEU A 194 -26.51 23.12 15.06
C LEU A 194 -27.11 21.86 15.71
N ASP A 195 -28.36 21.91 16.16
CA ASP A 195 -29.03 20.75 16.76
C ASP A 195 -29.16 19.58 15.78
N TYR A 196 -29.49 19.86 14.52
CA TYR A 196 -29.52 18.85 13.47
C TYR A 196 -28.14 18.22 13.25
N GLU A 197 -27.09 19.03 13.10
CA GLU A 197 -25.73 18.52 12.86
C GLU A 197 -25.19 17.72 14.05
N LEU A 198 -25.38 18.21 15.28
CA LEU A 198 -25.02 17.47 16.50
C LEU A 198 -25.76 16.12 16.58
N GLY A 199 -27.04 16.08 16.20
CA GLY A 199 -27.81 14.84 16.14
C GLY A 199 -27.18 13.81 15.19
N VAL A 200 -26.83 14.23 13.97
CA VAL A 200 -26.20 13.36 12.97
C VAL A 200 -24.80 12.90 13.43
N ILE A 201 -23.98 13.80 13.99
CA ILE A 201 -22.64 13.47 14.46
C ILE A 201 -22.68 12.42 15.57
N ASN A 202 -23.62 12.55 16.51
CA ASN A 202 -23.80 11.59 17.60
C ASN A 202 -24.33 10.25 17.09
N GLU A 203 -25.33 10.25 16.20
CA GLU A 203 -25.86 9.01 15.59
C GLU A 203 -24.77 8.22 14.85
N MET A 204 -23.85 8.93 14.18
CA MET A 204 -22.74 8.31 13.47
C MET A 204 -21.55 7.92 14.38
N GLY A 205 -21.58 8.27 15.67
CA GLY A 205 -20.50 7.96 16.61
C GLY A 205 -19.21 8.76 16.37
N PHE A 206 -19.33 10.01 15.90
CA PHE A 206 -18.20 10.89 15.64
C PHE A 206 -17.97 12.05 16.63
N PRO A 207 -18.56 12.13 17.85
CA PRO A 207 -18.36 13.29 18.70
C PRO A 207 -16.90 13.48 19.13
N GLY A 208 -16.21 12.40 19.53
CA GLY A 208 -14.80 12.43 19.88
C GLY A 208 -13.88 12.93 18.76
N TYR A 209 -14.20 12.62 17.50
CA TYR A 209 -13.43 13.14 16.36
C TYR A 209 -13.45 14.67 16.29
N PHE A 210 -14.64 15.28 16.45
CA PHE A 210 -14.76 16.73 16.44
C PHE A 210 -14.06 17.38 17.63
N LEU A 211 -14.12 16.75 18.80
CA LEU A 211 -13.43 17.23 20.01
C LEU A 211 -11.91 17.19 19.85
N ILE A 212 -11.34 16.08 19.33
CA ILE A 212 -9.90 15.94 19.09
C ILE A 212 -9.38 16.98 18.10
N VAL A 213 -10.14 17.28 17.04
CA VAL A 213 -9.71 18.24 16.02
C VAL A 213 -9.82 19.70 16.50
N ALA A 214 -10.72 19.96 17.46
CA ALA A 214 -10.95 21.30 18.00
C ALA A 214 -9.95 21.71 19.10
N ASP A 215 -9.35 20.75 19.81
CA ASP A 215 -8.28 20.95 20.80
C ASP A 215 -6.93 21.28 20.13
#